data_AF-A0A6B8QR27-F1
#
_entry.id   AF-A0A6B8QR27-F1
#
_cell.length_a   1.000
_cell.length_b   1.000
_cell.length_c   1.000
_cell.angle_alpha   90.00
_cell.angle_beta   90.00
_cell.angle_gamma   90.00
#
_symmetry.space_group_name_H-M   'P 1'
#
loop_
_entity.id
_entity.type
_entity.pdbx_description
1 polymer ?
#
loop_
_entity_poly.entity_id
_entity_poly.type
_entity_poly.pdbx_seq_one_letter_code
_entity_poly.pdbx_strand_id
1 'polypeptide(L)'
;MGLFQTNPNSYFRIFVLLTWLWGLAVYNYQAENPVISIFPYLIPVILIAWGHGVKWGFVVAALATLSAMCADYAEIYTQTELIYSGIATYAKLTGAAIGFSLAKIIHKNINPM
;
A
#
# COMPACT_ATOMS: atom_id res chain seq x y z
N MET A 1 -7.35 11.02 -23.26
CA MET A 1 -7.75 12.02 -22.24
C MET A 1 -7.72 11.34 -20.88
N GLY A 2 -6.71 11.66 -20.06
CA GLY A 2 -6.30 10.83 -18.93
C GLY A 2 -7.09 11.10 -17.66
N LEU A 3 -7.48 10.03 -16.96
CA LEU A 3 -8.00 10.02 -15.58
C LEU A 3 -7.06 10.65 -14.52
N PHE A 4 -5.95 11.26 -14.95
CA PHE A 4 -4.89 11.82 -14.13
C PHE A 4 -4.54 13.28 -14.47
N GLN A 5 -5.24 13.94 -15.39
CA GLN A 5 -4.98 15.35 -15.69
C GLN A 5 -5.70 16.28 -14.70
N THR A 6 -4.87 16.93 -13.87
CA THR A 6 -4.98 18.31 -13.35
C THR A 6 -6.14 18.68 -12.41
N ASN A 7 -5.98 18.45 -11.09
CA ASN A 7 -6.46 19.31 -9.98
C ASN A 7 -5.85 18.86 -8.61
N PRO A 8 -5.72 19.70 -7.55
CA PRO A 8 -4.49 20.43 -7.25
C PRO A 8 -3.86 20.13 -5.88
N ASN A 9 -4.16 19.01 -5.21
CA ASN A 9 -3.58 18.78 -3.88
C ASN A 9 -3.08 17.35 -3.70
N SER A 10 -1.85 17.09 -4.18
CA SER A 10 -1.17 15.81 -4.02
C SER A 10 -1.11 15.38 -2.54
N TYR A 11 -0.96 16.36 -1.65
CA TYR A 11 -0.98 16.17 -0.21
C TYR A 11 -2.34 15.67 0.31
N PHE A 12 -3.45 16.17 -0.23
CA PHE A 12 -4.78 15.68 0.13
C PHE A 12 -4.96 14.21 -0.25
N ARG A 13 -4.46 13.81 -1.43
CA ARG A 13 -4.51 12.38 -1.85
C ARG A 13 -3.68 11.50 -0.94
N ILE A 14 -2.45 11.93 -0.61
CA ILE A 14 -1.60 11.22 0.35
C ILE A 14 -2.32 11.11 1.69
N PHE A 15 -2.89 12.21 2.19
CA PHE A 15 -3.64 12.22 3.44
C PHE A 15 -4.79 11.21 3.43
N VAL A 16 -5.65 11.22 2.41
CA VAL A 16 -6.76 10.26 2.28
C VAL A 16 -6.26 8.81 2.27
N LEU A 17 -5.18 8.52 1.55
CA LEU A 17 -4.62 7.17 1.47
C LEU A 17 -3.95 6.73 2.78
N LEU A 18 -3.36 7.65 3.53
CA LEU A 18 -2.83 7.38 4.87
C LEU A 18 -3.97 7.17 5.88
N THR A 19 -5.02 7.99 5.83
CA THR A 19 -6.22 7.80 6.65
C THR A 19 -6.91 6.48 6.33
N TRP A 20 -6.90 6.04 5.07
CA TRP A 20 -7.39 4.72 4.67
C TRP A 20 -6.59 3.60 5.34
N LEU A 21 -5.26 3.63 5.26
CA LEU A 21 -4.41 2.62 5.91
C LEU A 21 -4.57 2.64 7.43
N TRP A 22 -4.73 3.83 8.01
CA TRP A 22 -5.02 3.99 9.44
C TRP A 22 -6.37 3.36 9.80
N GLY A 23 -7.42 3.64 9.02
CA GLY A 23 -8.75 3.05 9.22
C GLY A 23 -8.73 1.52 9.13
N LEU A 24 -7.97 0.96 8.18
CA LEU A 24 -7.75 -0.49 8.11
C LEU A 24 -7.03 -1.03 9.34
N ALA A 25 -6.00 -0.34 9.83
CA ALA A 25 -5.27 -0.76 11.02
C ALA A 25 -6.19 -0.81 12.25
N VAL A 26 -6.99 0.24 12.44
CA VAL A 26 -7.96 0.34 13.53
C VAL A 26 -9.07 -0.71 13.41
N TYR A 27 -9.58 -0.93 12.20
CA TYR A 27 -10.57 -1.97 11.93
C TYR A 27 -10.02 -3.36 12.26
N ASN A 28 -8.84 -3.69 11.74
CA ASN A 28 -8.20 -4.97 11.96
C ASN A 28 -7.88 -5.24 13.43
N TYR A 29 -7.55 -4.20 14.19
CA TYR A 29 -7.29 -4.31 15.61
C TYR A 29 -8.56 -4.60 16.43
N GLN A 30 -9.72 -4.14 15.97
CA GLN A 30 -11.00 -4.30 16.70
C GLN A 30 -11.86 -5.44 16.17
N ALA A 31 -11.64 -5.89 14.93
CA ALA A 31 -12.46 -6.90 14.28
C ALA A 31 -12.08 -8.30 14.76
N GLU A 32 -13.10 -9.10 15.11
CA GLU A 32 -12.94 -10.54 15.34
C GLU A 32 -12.42 -11.27 14.09
N ASN A 33 -12.73 -10.72 12.90
CA ASN A 33 -12.28 -11.24 11.61
C ASN A 33 -11.53 -10.14 10.85
N PRO A 34 -10.19 -10.07 10.98
CA PRO A 34 -9.42 -9.06 10.31
C PRO A 34 -9.38 -9.24 8.78
N VAL A 35 -8.99 -8.18 8.08
CA VAL A 35 -8.86 -8.20 6.62
C VAL A 35 -7.58 -8.94 6.20
N ILE A 36 -7.75 -10.22 5.85
CA ILE A 36 -6.67 -11.10 5.37
C ILE A 36 -6.24 -10.77 3.93
N SER A 37 -7.15 -10.16 3.15
CA SER A 37 -6.89 -9.85 1.75
C SER A 37 -5.84 -8.75 1.57
N ILE A 38 -4.88 -8.93 0.67
CA ILE A 38 -3.82 -7.95 0.42
C ILE A 38 -4.30 -6.69 -0.33
N PHE A 39 -5.42 -6.79 -1.07
CA PHE A 39 -5.87 -5.74 -2.00
C PHE A 39 -6.16 -4.38 -1.33
N PRO A 40 -6.81 -4.30 -0.17
CA PRO A 40 -7.11 -3.02 0.49
C PRO A 40 -5.85 -2.23 0.90
N TYR A 41 -4.75 -2.94 1.16
CA TYR A 41 -3.44 -2.34 1.48
C TYR A 41 -2.64 -2.01 0.21
N LEU A 42 -2.85 -2.78 -0.86
CA LEU A 42 -2.17 -2.64 -2.15
C LEU A 42 -2.57 -1.35 -2.88
N ILE A 43 -3.84 -0.94 -2.79
CA ILE A 43 -4.38 0.23 -3.49
C ILE A 43 -3.60 1.51 -3.14
N PRO A 44 -3.43 1.89 -1.85
CA PRO A 44 -2.60 3.02 -1.46
C PRO A 44 -1.17 2.95 -2.01
N VAL A 45 -0.55 1.77 -1.96
CA VAL A 45 0.84 1.56 -2.41
C VAL A 45 0.96 1.82 -3.91
N ILE A 46 0.08 1.26 -4.72
CA ILE A 46 0.08 1.42 -6.18
C ILE A 46 -0.16 2.87 -6.57
N LEU A 47 -1.17 3.51 -5.98
CA LEU A 47 -1.54 4.89 -6.34
C LEU A 47 -0.42 5.88 -5.99
N ILE A 48 0.24 5.68 -4.84
CA ILE A 48 1.38 6.51 -4.45
C ILE A 48 2.62 6.19 -5.31
N ALA A 49 2.93 4.92 -5.56
CA ALA A 49 4.04 4.54 -6.44
C ALA A 49 3.87 5.13 -7.84
N TRP A 50 2.64 5.10 -8.38
CA TRP A 50 2.32 5.71 -9.66
C TRP A 50 2.43 7.23 -9.61
N GLY A 51 1.93 7.91 -8.57
CA GLY A 51 1.96 9.37 -8.47
C GLY A 51 3.36 9.94 -8.18
N HIS A 52 4.05 9.38 -7.19
CA HIS A 52 5.24 9.94 -6.55
C HIS A 52 6.51 9.11 -6.76
N GLY A 53 6.41 7.98 -7.46
CA GLY A 53 7.53 7.11 -7.80
C GLY A 53 7.78 6.00 -6.77
N VAL A 54 8.67 5.08 -7.14
CA VAL A 54 8.90 3.81 -6.42
C VAL A 54 9.34 4.00 -4.96
N LYS A 55 10.15 5.04 -4.67
CA LYS A 55 10.64 5.33 -3.31
C LYS A 55 9.49 5.58 -2.34
N TRP A 56 8.52 6.40 -2.73
CA TRP A 56 7.32 6.64 -1.94
C TRP A 56 6.42 5.41 -1.87
N GLY A 57 6.38 4.61 -2.94
CA GLY A 57 5.74 3.29 -2.93
C GLY A 57 6.29 2.38 -1.83
N PHE A 58 7.61 2.35 -1.61
CA PHE A 58 8.22 1.55 -0.54
C PHE A 58 7.87 2.03 0.86
N VAL A 59 7.86 3.35 1.08
CA VAL A 59 7.43 3.92 2.37
C VAL A 59 5.99 3.54 2.68
N VAL A 60 5.09 3.68 1.70
CA VAL A 60 3.68 3.32 1.88
C VAL A 60 3.50 1.81 2.01
N ALA A 61 4.32 0.99 1.34
CA ALA A 61 4.32 -0.46 1.52
C ALA A 61 4.67 -0.87 2.95
N ALA A 62 5.59 -0.17 3.61
CA ALA A 62 5.90 -0.41 5.02
C ALA A 62 4.70 -0.05 5.92
N LEU A 63 4.07 1.09 5.71
CA LEU A 63 2.87 1.51 6.48
C LEU A 63 1.68 0.56 6.26
N ALA A 64 1.48 0.13 5.02
CA ALA A 64 0.47 -0.83 4.64
C ALA A 64 0.71 -2.21 5.28
N THR A 65 1.97 -2.61 5.41
CA THR A 65 2.37 -3.84 6.13
C THR A 65 2.03 -3.71 7.61
N LEU A 66 2.35 -2.59 8.26
CA LEU A 66 2.00 -2.37 9.67
C LEU A 66 0.48 -2.39 9.89
N SER A 67 -0.27 -1.77 8.97
CA SER A 67 -1.74 -1.79 8.99
C SER A 67 -2.33 -3.21 8.87
N ALA A 68 -1.72 -4.04 8.02
CA ALA A 68 -2.09 -5.44 7.89
C ALA A 68 -1.67 -6.26 9.11
N MET A 69 -0.52 -5.99 9.73
CA MET A 69 -0.05 -6.72 10.92
C MET A 69 -0.90 -6.46 12.17
N CYS A 70 -1.61 -5.33 12.26
CA CYS A 70 -2.57 -5.09 13.34
C CYS A 70 -3.71 -6.12 13.39
N ALA A 71 -3.98 -6.81 12.28
CA ALA A 71 -4.88 -7.96 12.22
C ALA A 71 -4.37 -9.18 12.97
N ASP A 72 -3.07 -9.42 12.88
CA ASP A 72 -2.45 -10.69 13.25
C ASP A 72 -2.12 -10.75 14.75
N TYR A 73 -2.27 -9.65 15.52
CA TYR A 73 -1.63 -9.52 16.84
C TYR A 73 -2.53 -9.19 18.04
N ALA A 74 -2.83 -10.26 18.80
CA ALA A 74 -2.62 -10.32 20.25
C ALA A 74 -2.62 -11.76 20.81
N GLU A 75 -3.36 -12.71 20.22
CA GLU A 75 -3.63 -14.01 20.88
C GLU A 75 -3.19 -15.28 20.13
N ILE A 76 -2.88 -15.23 18.82
CA ILE A 76 -2.88 -16.44 17.98
C ILE A 76 -1.50 -16.85 17.43
N TYR A 77 -0.58 -15.92 17.18
CA TYR A 77 0.68 -16.22 16.47
C TYR A 77 1.94 -16.10 17.33
N THR A 78 2.90 -17.00 17.08
CA THR A 78 4.24 -16.91 17.67
C THR A 78 5.01 -15.74 17.06
N GLN A 79 5.92 -15.11 17.84
CA GLN A 79 6.72 -13.96 17.40
C GLN A 79 7.40 -14.17 16.04
N THR A 80 7.82 -15.41 15.74
CA THR A 80 8.48 -15.79 14.49
C THR A 80 7.53 -15.73 13.29
N GLU A 81 6.29 -16.20 13.45
CA GLU A 81 5.29 -16.24 12.38
C GLU A 81 4.86 -14.83 11.96
N LEU A 82 4.78 -13.90 12.91
CA LEU A 82 4.53 -12.49 12.61
C LEU A 82 5.61 -11.86 11.78
N ILE A 83 6.86 -12.07 12.18
CA ILE A 83 8.01 -11.49 11.49
C ILE A 83 8.01 -12.02 10.06
N TYR A 84 7.73 -13.31 9.87
CA TYR A 84 7.62 -13.90 8.54
C TYR A 84 6.44 -13.31 7.74
N SER A 85 5.25 -13.22 8.33
CA SER A 85 4.04 -12.64 7.72
C SER A 85 4.27 -11.18 7.29
N GLY A 86 4.87 -10.37 8.18
CA GLY A 86 5.21 -8.98 7.93
C GLY A 86 6.22 -8.82 6.79
N ILE A 87 7.31 -9.59 6.81
CA ILE A 87 8.33 -9.55 5.75
C ILE A 87 7.71 -9.99 4.41
N ALA A 88 6.93 -11.06 4.40
CA ALA A 88 6.27 -11.56 3.20
C ALA A 88 5.27 -10.54 2.62
N THR A 89 4.49 -9.88 3.48
CA THR A 89 3.53 -8.83 3.09
C THR A 89 4.26 -7.61 2.53
N TYR A 90 5.33 -7.16 3.19
CA TYR A 90 6.16 -6.08 2.70
C TYR A 90 6.79 -6.40 1.34
N ALA A 91 7.31 -7.62 1.15
CA ALA A 91 7.88 -8.07 -0.13
C ALA A 91 6.83 -8.05 -1.27
N LYS A 92 5.60 -8.51 -1.00
CA LYS A 92 4.50 -8.45 -1.98
C LYS A 92 4.16 -7.01 -2.38
N LEU A 93 4.03 -6.12 -1.39
CA LEU A 93 3.65 -4.72 -1.61
C LEU A 93 4.76 -3.92 -2.30
N THR A 94 6.02 -4.14 -1.95
CA THR A 94 7.17 -3.53 -2.64
C THR A 94 7.31 -4.04 -4.08
N GLY A 95 7.09 -5.33 -4.32
CA GLY A 95 7.01 -5.90 -5.67
C GLY A 95 5.95 -5.21 -6.53
N ALA A 96 4.77 -4.95 -5.96
CA ALA A 96 3.73 -4.19 -6.65
C ALA A 96 4.11 -2.73 -6.92
N ALA A 97 4.75 -2.06 -5.96
CA ALA A 97 5.26 -0.70 -6.16
C ALA A 97 6.27 -0.62 -7.31
N ILE A 98 7.17 -1.60 -7.43
CA ILE A 98 8.12 -1.72 -8.54
C ILE A 98 7.38 -1.94 -9.86
N GLY A 99 6.50 -2.94 -9.91
CA GLY A 99 5.74 -3.29 -11.12
C GLY A 99 4.95 -2.10 -11.67
N PHE A 100 4.24 -1.36 -10.82
CA PHE A 100 3.49 -0.18 -11.25
C PHE A 100 4.37 1.01 -11.63
N SER A 101 5.50 1.18 -10.95
CA SER A 101 6.47 2.22 -11.34
C SER A 101 7.08 1.93 -12.71
N LEU A 102 7.43 0.68 -13.00
CA LEU A 102 7.89 0.24 -14.32
C LEU A 102 6.79 0.41 -15.38
N ALA A 103 5.55 0.01 -15.07
CA ALA A 103 4.41 0.18 -15.96
C ALA A 103 4.18 1.66 -16.32
N LYS A 104 4.38 2.59 -15.37
CA LYS A 104 4.31 4.03 -15.64
C LYS A 104 5.39 4.48 -16.62
N ILE A 105 6.62 4.00 -16.46
CA ILE A 105 7.74 4.33 -17.36
C ILE A 105 7.43 3.82 -18.78
N ILE A 106 6.98 2.57 -18.90
CA ILE A 106 6.59 1.96 -20.17
C ILE A 106 5.44 2.74 -20.82
N HIS A 107 4.39 3.06 -20.06
CA HIS A 107 3.26 3.85 -20.55
C HIS A 107 3.70 5.23 -21.06
N LYS A 108 4.61 5.91 -20.35
CA LYS A 108 5.16 7.20 -20.78
C LYS A 108 6.00 7.07 -22.06
N ASN A 109 6.75 5.97 -22.22
CA ASN A 109 7.55 5.72 -23.42
C ASN A 109 6.69 5.35 -24.63
N ILE A 110 5.58 4.64 -24.45
CA ILE A 110 4.63 4.27 -25.52
C ILE A 110 3.78 5.46 -25.94
N ASN A 111 3.37 6.31 -25.00
CA ASN A 111 2.57 7.50 -25.25
C ASN A 111 3.35 8.78 -24.90
N PRO A 112 4.37 9.18 -25.70
CA PRO A 112 5.08 10.43 -25.52
C PRO A 112 4.19 11.57 -26.05
N MET A 113 3.24 12.03 -25.22
CA MET A 113 2.58 13.32 -25.42
C MET A 113 3.22 14.34 -24.49
#